data_AF-A0A3S5AEZ7-F1
#
_entry.id   AF-A0A3S5AEZ7-F1
#
_cell.length_a   1.000
_cell.length_b   1.000
_cell.length_c   1.000
_cell.angle_alpha   90.00
_cell.angle_beta   90.00
_cell.angle_gamma   90.00
#
_symmetry.space_group_name_H-M   'P 1'
#
loop_
_entity.id
_entity.type
_entity.pdbx_description
1 polymer ?
#
loop_
_entity_poly.entity_id
_entity_poly.type
_entity_poly.pdbx_seq_one_letter_code
_entity_poly.pdbx_strand_id
1 'polypeptide(L)'
;MPVKQLTNLASFENELKSAHTKNKLLVVDYFANWCGPCLRAAPIFESLSDKYASSNVIFARVDTDLSPDISSKHNISRLPTFKCFENMSCVWTVTGRLWLDLNEVTRLIDESIVEDSVREINTCQDSNARLRALAALKRIAGNIIEHPLEKKYRSINLSNKLFESTLLVVPGAMQFLFSMGFTVLYSFSNFENLDLIFIKFN
;
A
#
# COMPACT_ATOMS: atom_id res chain seq x y z
N MET A 1 -7.09 8.17 -2.13
CA MET A 1 -7.94 8.31 -0.91
C MET A 1 -7.52 9.59 -0.20
N PRO A 2 -8.39 10.38 0.43
CA PRO A 2 -7.94 11.63 1.03
C PRO A 2 -6.93 11.37 2.15
N VAL A 3 -5.81 12.09 2.11
CA VAL A 3 -4.80 12.10 3.17
C VAL A 3 -5.43 12.64 4.45
N LYS A 4 -5.34 11.88 5.53
CA LYS A 4 -5.93 12.25 6.83
C LYS A 4 -5.09 13.31 7.52
N GLN A 5 -5.72 14.24 8.24
CA GLN A 5 -5.02 15.15 9.14
C GLN A 5 -5.18 14.68 10.59
N LEU A 6 -4.06 14.50 11.28
CA LEU A 6 -4.02 14.08 12.68
C LEU A 6 -3.53 15.27 13.51
N THR A 7 -4.40 15.76 14.39
CA THR A 7 -4.22 17.07 15.05
C THR A 7 -3.86 16.97 16.54
N ASN A 8 -3.95 15.78 17.13
CA ASN A 8 -3.56 15.50 18.51
C ASN A 8 -3.27 14.02 18.73
N LEU A 9 -2.61 13.69 19.83
CA LEU A 9 -2.19 12.32 20.16
C LEU A 9 -3.35 11.31 20.19
N ALA A 10 -4.52 11.69 20.70
CA ALA A 10 -5.68 10.79 20.73
C ALA A 10 -6.16 10.43 19.31
N SER A 11 -6.23 11.41 18.40
CA SER A 11 -6.57 11.17 17.00
C SER A 11 -5.55 10.26 16.31
N PHE A 12 -4.27 10.43 16.62
CA PHE A 12 -3.18 9.61 16.10
C PHE A 12 -3.29 8.17 16.59
N GLU A 13 -3.46 7.96 17.89
CA GLU A 13 -3.59 6.62 18.48
C GLU A 13 -4.82 5.87 17.98
N ASN A 14 -5.94 6.58 17.79
CA ASN A 14 -7.15 5.98 17.22
C ASN A 14 -6.94 5.55 15.76
N GLU A 15 -6.25 6.37 14.96
CA GLU A 15 -5.92 6.01 13.58
C GLU A 15 -4.94 4.84 13.54
N LEU A 16 -3.91 4.84 14.39
CA LEU A 16 -2.95 3.74 14.52
C LEU A 16 -3.64 2.42 14.91
N LYS A 17 -4.56 2.47 15.87
CA LYS A 17 -5.38 1.31 16.26
C LYS A 17 -6.27 0.85 15.10
N SER A 18 -6.93 1.78 14.40
CA SER A 18 -7.76 1.44 13.24
C SER A 18 -6.93 0.86 12.09
N ALA A 19 -5.70 1.31 11.88
CA ALA A 19 -4.81 0.77 10.87
C ALA A 19 -4.44 -0.67 11.22
N HIS A 20 -4.03 -0.90 12.48
CA HIS A 20 -3.71 -2.24 12.98
C HIS A 20 -4.89 -3.21 12.88
N THR A 21 -6.08 -2.84 13.32
CA THR A 21 -7.25 -3.75 13.28
C THR A 21 -7.69 -4.11 11.86
N LYS A 22 -7.39 -3.25 10.88
CA LYS A 22 -7.70 -3.46 9.46
C LYS A 22 -6.53 -4.07 8.68
N ASN A 23 -5.45 -4.44 9.36
CA ASN A 23 -4.19 -4.89 8.77
C ASN A 23 -3.67 -3.94 7.67
N LYS A 24 -3.62 -2.65 8.00
CA LYS A 24 -3.13 -1.59 7.10
C LYS A 24 -1.88 -0.92 7.65
N LEU A 25 -0.99 -0.55 6.75
CA LEU A 25 0.11 0.36 7.02
C LEU A 25 -0.42 1.78 7.25
N LEU A 26 0.14 2.50 8.21
CA LEU A 26 -0.10 3.92 8.41
C LEU A 26 1.18 4.70 8.09
N VAL A 27 1.18 5.43 6.98
CA VAL A 27 2.29 6.29 6.57
C VAL A 27 1.96 7.74 6.93
N VAL A 28 2.85 8.37 7.70
CA VAL A 28 2.64 9.71 8.26
C VAL A 28 3.72 10.65 7.76
N ASP A 29 3.30 11.76 7.14
CA ASP A 29 4.15 12.92 6.81
C ASP A 29 4.06 13.98 7.93
N TYR A 30 5.17 14.17 8.63
CA TYR A 30 5.34 15.21 9.64
C TYR A 30 5.92 16.46 8.96
N PHE A 31 5.17 17.56 9.03
CA PHE A 31 5.45 18.78 8.27
C PHE A 31 5.22 20.05 9.09
N ALA A 32 5.59 21.20 8.52
CA ALA A 32 5.20 22.52 9.02
C ALA A 32 4.95 23.48 7.83
N ASN A 33 4.13 24.51 8.02
CA ASN A 33 3.71 25.41 6.92
C ASN A 33 4.83 26.34 6.42
N TRP A 34 5.83 26.62 7.25
CA TRP A 34 7.02 27.40 6.87
C TRP A 34 8.13 26.55 6.24
N CYS A 35 7.98 25.23 6.24
CA CYS A 35 8.99 24.29 5.73
C CYS A 35 8.89 24.19 4.20
N GLY A 36 9.75 24.91 3.48
CA GLY A 36 9.80 24.89 2.01
C GLY A 36 9.89 23.49 1.39
N PRO A 37 10.75 22.57 1.86
CA PRO A 37 10.77 21.18 1.38
C PRO A 37 9.46 20.43 1.63
N CYS A 38 8.79 20.68 2.76
CA CYS A 38 7.51 20.04 3.11
C CYS A 38 6.39 20.47 2.15
N LEU A 39 6.31 21.77 1.83
CA LEU A 39 5.34 22.29 0.86
C LEU A 39 5.49 21.64 -0.52
N ARG A 40 6.72 21.32 -0.93
CA ARG A 40 6.99 20.60 -2.18
C ARG A 40 6.67 19.11 -2.11
N ALA A 41 6.84 18.49 -0.95
CA ALA A 41 6.55 17.07 -0.74
C ALA A 41 5.04 16.79 -0.69
N ALA A 42 4.24 17.71 -0.15
CA ALA A 42 2.80 17.57 0.04
C ALA A 42 2.02 17.07 -1.21
N PRO A 43 2.10 17.71 -2.39
CA PRO A 43 1.34 17.25 -3.56
C PRO A 43 1.79 15.87 -4.08
N ILE A 44 3.07 15.53 -3.89
CA ILE A 44 3.60 14.22 -4.29
C ILE A 44 3.12 13.15 -3.30
N PHE A 45 3.13 13.45 -2.00
CA PHE A 45 2.60 12.56 -0.97
C PHE A 45 1.10 12.31 -1.14
N GLU A 46 0.32 13.33 -1.51
CA GLU A 46 -1.08 13.18 -1.90
C GLU A 46 -1.23 12.28 -3.14
N SER A 47 -0.38 12.44 -4.15
CA SER A 47 -0.39 11.56 -5.33
C SER A 47 -0.07 10.10 -4.98
N LEU A 48 0.82 9.85 -4.00
CA LEU A 48 1.07 8.50 -3.48
C LEU A 48 -0.19 7.92 -2.81
N SER A 49 -0.94 8.73 -2.06
CA SER A 49 -2.19 8.28 -1.43
C SER A 49 -3.26 7.82 -2.43
N ASP A 50 -3.21 8.32 -3.66
CA ASP A 50 -4.04 7.86 -4.76
C ASP A 50 -3.46 6.63 -5.45
N LYS A 51 -2.13 6.56 -5.67
CA LYS A 51 -1.44 5.37 -6.18
C LYS A 51 -1.77 4.12 -5.35
N TYR A 52 -1.79 4.26 -4.02
CA TYR A 52 -2.02 3.16 -3.08
C TYR A 52 -3.48 3.04 -2.62
N ALA A 53 -4.44 3.67 -3.30
CA ALA A 53 -5.85 3.64 -2.89
C ALA A 53 -6.46 2.22 -2.87
N SER A 54 -5.96 1.31 -3.71
CA SER A 54 -6.37 -0.11 -3.75
C SER A 54 -5.49 -1.01 -2.87
N SER A 55 -4.53 -0.44 -2.15
CA SER A 55 -3.61 -1.15 -1.26
C SER A 55 -3.99 -1.00 0.20
N ASN A 56 -3.39 -1.81 1.07
CA ASN A 56 -3.60 -1.74 2.52
C ASN A 56 -2.75 -0.62 3.17
N VAL A 57 -2.85 0.61 2.65
CA VAL A 57 -2.08 1.76 3.17
C VAL A 57 -3.00 2.92 3.48
N ILE A 58 -2.77 3.56 4.62
CA ILE A 58 -3.42 4.79 5.07
C ILE A 58 -2.36 5.89 5.07
N PHE A 59 -2.68 7.02 4.45
CA PHE A 59 -1.82 8.19 4.43
C PHE A 59 -2.37 9.24 5.39
N ALA A 60 -1.50 9.76 6.24
CA ALA A 60 -1.82 10.82 7.19
C ALA A 60 -0.73 11.89 7.21
N ARG A 61 -1.11 13.07 7.68
CA ARG A 61 -0.24 14.22 7.86
C ARG A 61 -0.41 14.78 9.27
N VAL A 62 0.69 15.31 9.80
CA VAL A 62 0.77 15.93 11.13
C VAL A 62 1.54 17.24 10.98
N ASP A 63 0.88 18.35 11.32
CA ASP A 63 1.55 19.64 11.45
C ASP A 63 2.26 19.68 12.81
N THR A 64 3.59 19.74 12.81
CA THR A 64 4.37 19.65 14.04
C THR A 64 4.26 20.88 14.94
N ASP A 65 3.90 22.04 14.37
CA ASP A 65 3.70 23.27 15.13
C ASP A 65 2.34 23.24 15.86
N LEU A 66 1.33 22.65 15.23
CA LEU A 66 -0.02 22.53 15.80
C LEU A 66 -0.19 21.30 16.70
N SER A 67 0.64 20.27 16.51
CA SER A 67 0.59 19.01 17.25
C SER A 67 1.96 18.67 17.88
N PRO A 68 2.44 19.48 18.84
CA PRO A 68 3.73 19.26 19.48
C PRO A 68 3.75 17.99 20.35
N ASP A 69 2.60 17.54 20.84
CA ASP A 69 2.40 16.30 21.58
C ASP A 69 2.74 15.06 20.73
N ILE A 70 2.21 14.99 19.50
CA ILE A 70 2.54 13.94 18.53
C ILE A 70 4.04 14.03 18.17
N SER A 71 4.53 15.23 17.89
CA SER A 71 5.91 15.45 17.46
C SER A 71 6.92 15.00 18.52
N SER A 72 6.65 15.33 19.79
CA SER A 72 7.45 14.89 20.94
C SER A 72 7.37 13.37 21.12
N LYS A 73 6.17 12.79 21.14
CA LYS A 73 5.96 11.34 21.31
C LYS A 73 6.70 10.51 20.25
N HIS A 74 6.72 11.00 19.01
CA HIS A 74 7.33 10.31 17.88
C HIS A 74 8.75 10.80 17.57
N ASN A 75 9.38 11.58 18.46
CA ASN A 75 10.76 12.05 18.34
C ASN A 75 11.06 12.76 17.01
N ILE A 76 10.16 13.65 16.59
CA ILE A 76 10.31 14.43 15.35
C ILE A 76 11.22 15.62 15.62
N SER A 77 12.41 15.60 15.02
CA SER A 77 13.43 16.64 15.20
C SER A 77 13.77 17.41 13.91
N ARG A 78 13.31 16.92 12.76
CA ARG A 78 13.64 17.44 11.42
C ARG A 78 12.44 17.29 10.50
N LEU A 79 12.32 18.19 9.54
CA LEU A 79 11.19 18.22 8.61
C LEU A 79 11.66 18.28 7.13
N PRO A 80 10.91 17.66 6.21
CA PRO A 80 9.86 16.67 6.48
C PRO A 80 10.46 15.38 7.09
N THR A 81 9.65 14.71 7.90
CA THR A 81 9.94 13.33 8.33
C THR A 81 8.76 12.47 7.93
N PHE A 82 9.03 11.31 7.34
CA PHE A 82 8.05 10.30 7.03
C PHE A 82 8.24 9.11 7.95
N LYS A 83 7.17 8.59 8.53
CA LYS A 83 7.22 7.34 9.30
C LYS A 83 6.14 6.40 8.83
N CYS A 84 6.41 5.11 8.87
CA CYS A 84 5.40 4.08 8.67
C CYS A 84 5.21 3.28 9.93
N PHE A 85 3.96 2.96 10.20
CA PHE A 85 3.55 2.15 11.32
C PHE A 85 2.84 0.89 10.82
N GLU A 86 3.21 -0.22 11.41
CA GLU A 86 2.62 -1.54 11.21
C GLU A 86 2.55 -2.21 12.59
N ASN A 87 1.48 -2.94 12.90
CA ASN A 87 1.32 -3.63 14.19
C ASN A 87 1.59 -2.74 15.41
N MET A 88 1.03 -1.53 15.37
CA MET A 88 1.17 -0.46 16.38
C MET A 88 2.60 0.05 16.60
N SER A 89 3.56 -0.36 15.76
CA SER A 89 4.99 -0.05 15.92
C SER A 89 5.50 0.69 14.69
N CYS A 90 6.47 1.59 14.88
CA CYS A 90 7.13 2.27 13.76
C CYS A 90 8.10 1.28 13.08
N VAL A 91 7.87 0.98 11.80
CA VAL A 91 8.70 0.02 11.03
C VAL A 91 9.87 0.71 10.33
N TRP A 92 9.67 1.93 9.84
CA TRP A 92 10.73 2.72 9.24
C TRP A 92 10.50 4.21 9.42
N THR A 93 11.59 4.97 9.33
CA THR A 93 11.60 6.43 9.38
C THR A 93 12.52 6.95 8.28
N VAL A 94 12.00 7.84 7.46
CA VAL A 94 12.78 8.58 6.45
C VAL A 94 12.78 10.04 6.86
N THR A 95 13.97 10.62 6.96
CA THR A 95 14.15 12.03 7.34
C THR A 95 15.06 12.70 6.33
N GLY A 96 14.60 13.78 5.69
CA GLY A 96 15.42 14.37 4.65
C GLY A 96 14.91 15.66 4.05
N ARG A 97 15.43 15.98 2.87
CA ARG A 97 15.18 17.21 2.11
C ARG A 97 14.83 16.86 0.66
N LEU A 98 13.54 16.81 0.33
CA LEU A 98 12.96 16.74 -1.03
C LEU A 98 13.14 15.40 -1.79
N TRP A 99 12.48 15.30 -2.96
CA TRP A 99 12.27 14.20 -3.93
C TRP A 99 13.03 12.88 -3.79
N LEU A 100 14.31 12.89 -3.44
CA LEU A 100 15.10 11.69 -3.19
C LEU A 100 14.46 10.84 -2.09
N ASP A 101 13.96 11.50 -1.05
CA ASP A 101 13.34 10.83 0.10
C ASP A 101 11.99 10.21 -0.26
N LEU A 102 11.25 10.78 -1.23
CA LEU A 102 9.94 10.25 -1.62
C LEU A 102 10.06 9.01 -2.52
N ASN A 103 11.14 8.90 -3.29
CA ASN A 103 11.48 7.65 -3.98
C ASN A 103 11.77 6.55 -2.95
N GLU A 104 12.51 6.89 -1.90
CA GLU A 104 12.79 5.97 -0.80
C GLU A 104 11.53 5.59 -0.03
N VAL A 105 10.66 6.55 0.30
CA VAL A 105 9.34 6.28 0.91
C VAL A 105 8.52 5.36 0.01
N THR A 106 8.48 5.61 -1.30
CA THR A 106 7.75 4.75 -2.26
C THR A 106 8.31 3.33 -2.24
N ARG A 107 9.64 3.18 -2.30
CA ARG A 107 10.32 1.88 -2.24
C ARG A 107 9.99 1.13 -0.94
N LEU A 108 10.10 1.81 0.21
CA LEU A 108 9.82 1.21 1.52
C LEU A 108 8.35 0.83 1.69
N ILE A 109 7.41 1.61 1.16
CA ILE A 109 5.99 1.25 1.12
C ILE A 109 5.82 -0.02 0.27
N ASP A 110 6.37 -0.05 -0.94
CA ASP A 110 6.26 -1.21 -1.84
C ASP A 110 6.83 -2.48 -1.17
N GLU A 111 7.99 -2.38 -0.52
CA GLU A 111 8.61 -3.47 0.25
C GLU A 111 7.73 -3.93 1.41
N SER A 112 7.21 -3.02 2.23
CA SER A 112 6.31 -3.37 3.34
C SER A 112 5.05 -4.07 2.86
N ILE A 113 4.42 -3.61 1.77
CA ILE A 113 3.22 -4.28 1.22
C ILE A 113 3.56 -5.69 0.71
N VAL A 114 4.71 -5.86 0.04
CA VAL A 114 5.15 -7.18 -0.43
C VAL A 114 5.38 -8.11 0.76
N GLU A 115 6.12 -7.67 1.78
CA GLU A 115 6.39 -8.45 2.99
C GLU A 115 5.10 -8.86 3.71
N ASP A 116 4.15 -7.93 3.86
CA ASP A 116 2.84 -8.20 4.48
C ASP A 116 2.04 -9.21 3.66
N SER A 117 2.01 -9.06 2.33
CA SER A 117 1.31 -9.99 1.45
C SER A 117 1.90 -11.42 1.53
N VAL A 118 3.23 -11.54 1.58
CA VAL A 118 3.91 -12.83 1.73
C VAL A 118 3.65 -13.43 3.11
N ARG A 119 3.65 -12.60 4.16
CA ARG A 119 3.32 -13.02 5.52
C ARG A 119 1.90 -13.57 5.59
N GLU A 120 0.93 -12.86 5.02
CA GLU A 120 -0.47 -13.32 4.92
C GLU A 120 -0.58 -14.65 4.16
N ILE A 121 0.09 -14.79 3.01
CA ILE A 121 0.12 -16.05 2.25
C ILE A 121 0.63 -17.20 3.10
N ASN A 122 1.66 -16.95 3.92
CA ASN A 122 2.22 -17.97 4.80
C ASN A 122 1.27 -18.40 5.94
N THR A 123 0.29 -17.58 6.31
CA THR A 123 -0.76 -17.96 7.28
C THR A 123 -1.78 -18.98 6.73
N CYS A 124 -1.82 -19.21 5.42
CA CYS A 124 -2.71 -20.19 4.81
C CYS A 124 -2.45 -21.60 5.36
N GLN A 125 -3.48 -22.21 5.96
CA GLN A 125 -3.39 -23.53 6.58
C GLN A 125 -3.25 -24.66 5.55
N ASP A 126 -3.91 -24.54 4.39
CA ASP A 126 -3.79 -25.51 3.30
C ASP A 126 -2.46 -25.31 2.56
N SER A 127 -1.50 -26.21 2.86
CA SER A 127 -0.17 -26.18 2.26
C SER A 127 -0.20 -26.38 0.74
N ASN A 128 -1.14 -27.16 0.20
CA ASN A 128 -1.25 -27.38 -1.24
C ASN A 128 -1.83 -26.15 -1.94
N ALA A 129 -2.85 -25.51 -1.36
CA ALA A 129 -3.35 -24.23 -1.89
C ALA A 129 -2.27 -23.15 -1.86
N ARG A 130 -1.54 -23.01 -0.75
CA ARG A 130 -0.42 -22.08 -0.61
C ARG A 130 0.65 -22.28 -1.67
N LEU A 131 1.09 -23.52 -1.91
CA LEU A 131 2.11 -23.83 -2.92
C LEU A 131 1.61 -23.53 -4.35
N ARG A 132 0.35 -23.85 -4.66
CA ARG A 132 -0.26 -23.51 -5.96
C ARG A 132 -0.33 -22.00 -6.17
N ALA A 133 -0.73 -21.24 -5.15
CA ALA A 133 -0.76 -19.78 -5.18
C ALA A 133 0.63 -19.19 -5.44
N LEU A 134 1.64 -19.60 -4.66
CA LEU A 134 3.02 -19.12 -4.82
C LEU A 134 3.58 -19.44 -6.22
N ALA A 135 3.32 -20.65 -6.74
CA ALA A 135 3.73 -21.03 -8.09
C ALA A 135 3.02 -20.16 -9.16
N ALA A 136 1.73 -19.87 -8.98
CA ALA A 136 0.98 -19.00 -9.88
C ALA A 136 1.48 -17.55 -9.84
N LEU A 137 1.74 -16.99 -8.65
CA LEU A 137 2.29 -15.65 -8.47
C LEU A 137 3.68 -15.53 -9.10
N LYS A 138 4.56 -16.51 -8.87
CA LYS A 138 5.89 -16.57 -9.48
C LYS A 138 5.81 -16.59 -11.01
N ARG A 139 4.87 -17.38 -11.56
CA ARG A 139 4.64 -17.44 -13.01
C ARG A 139 4.11 -16.11 -13.57
N ILE A 140 3.18 -15.46 -12.88
CA ILE A 140 2.64 -14.15 -13.29
C ILE A 140 3.76 -13.12 -13.32
N ALA A 141 4.54 -13.01 -12.24
CA ALA A 141 5.68 -12.11 -12.15
C ALA A 141 6.71 -12.39 -13.26
N GLY A 142 7.09 -13.66 -13.44
CA GLY A 142 8.03 -14.08 -14.48
C GLY A 142 7.57 -13.70 -15.89
N ASN A 143 6.30 -13.96 -16.23
CA ASN A 143 5.75 -13.60 -17.54
C ASN A 143 5.79 -12.09 -17.80
N ILE A 144 5.55 -11.24 -16.79
CA ILE A 144 5.60 -9.78 -16.95
C ILE A 144 7.05 -9.31 -17.15
N ILE A 145 7.98 -9.86 -16.40
CA ILE A 145 9.41 -9.53 -16.50
C ILE A 145 9.98 -9.97 -17.84
N GLU A 146 9.69 -11.19 -18.27
CA GLU A 146 10.19 -11.77 -19.53
C GLU A 146 9.52 -11.15 -20.76
N HIS A 147 8.26 -10.74 -20.65
CA HIS A 147 7.46 -10.22 -21.76
C HIS A 147 6.79 -8.87 -21.43
N PRO A 148 7.57 -7.79 -21.19
CA PRO A 148 7.07 -6.55 -20.62
C PRO A 148 6.06 -5.81 -21.50
N LEU A 149 6.07 -6.02 -22.82
CA LEU A 149 5.18 -5.32 -23.77
C LEU A 149 3.95 -6.16 -24.17
N GLU A 150 3.87 -7.43 -23.75
CA GLU A 150 2.78 -8.31 -24.16
C GLU A 150 1.49 -8.07 -23.36
N LYS A 151 0.47 -7.53 -24.03
CA LYS A 151 -0.83 -7.16 -23.41
C LYS A 151 -1.50 -8.33 -22.67
N LYS A 152 -1.33 -9.57 -23.13
CA LYS A 152 -1.98 -10.76 -22.55
C LYS A 152 -1.52 -11.08 -21.12
N TYR A 153 -0.31 -10.69 -20.74
CA TYR A 153 0.22 -10.89 -19.38
C TYR A 153 -0.04 -9.71 -18.45
N ARG A 154 -0.51 -8.59 -19.01
CA ARG A 154 -0.85 -7.36 -18.27
C ARG A 154 -2.30 -7.31 -17.82
N SER A 155 -3.10 -8.35 -18.08
CA SER A 155 -4.51 -8.41 -17.69
C SER A 155 -4.85 -9.80 -17.18
N ILE A 156 -5.54 -9.87 -16.05
CA ILE A 156 -6.00 -11.14 -15.47
C ILE A 156 -7.50 -11.05 -15.23
N ASN A 157 -8.24 -12.07 -15.68
CA ASN A 157 -9.68 -12.22 -15.42
C ASN A 157 -9.88 -12.90 -14.06
N LEU A 158 -10.46 -12.18 -13.10
CA LEU A 158 -10.69 -12.72 -11.75
C LEU A 158 -11.83 -13.74 -11.71
N SER A 159 -12.76 -13.70 -12.66
CA SER A 159 -13.88 -14.66 -12.78
C SER A 159 -13.46 -16.02 -13.34
N ASN A 160 -12.17 -16.21 -13.62
CA ASN A 160 -11.66 -17.50 -14.08
C ASN A 160 -11.61 -18.49 -12.91
N LYS A 161 -12.36 -19.60 -13.00
CA LYS A 161 -12.42 -20.64 -11.94
C LYS A 161 -11.06 -21.15 -11.47
N LEU A 162 -10.08 -21.26 -12.37
CA LEU A 162 -8.72 -21.68 -11.99
C LEU A 162 -8.03 -20.59 -11.16
N PHE A 163 -8.23 -19.32 -11.52
CA PHE A 163 -7.72 -18.20 -10.74
C PHE A 163 -8.39 -18.12 -9.37
N GLU A 164 -9.72 -18.21 -9.31
CA GLU A 164 -10.49 -18.19 -8.06
C GLU A 164 -10.01 -19.28 -7.09
N SER A 165 -9.95 -20.53 -7.57
CA SER A 165 -9.54 -21.70 -6.78
C SER A 165 -8.04 -21.77 -6.46
N THR A 166 -7.23 -20.86 -7.00
CA THR A 166 -5.78 -20.82 -6.76
C THR A 166 -5.36 -19.61 -5.93
N LEU A 167 -5.82 -18.40 -6.28
CA LEU A 167 -5.35 -17.15 -5.69
C LEU A 167 -6.38 -16.50 -4.78
N LEU A 168 -7.68 -16.52 -5.09
CA LEU A 168 -8.69 -15.88 -4.24
C LEU A 168 -8.92 -16.63 -2.92
N VAL A 169 -8.62 -17.93 -2.87
CA VAL A 169 -8.72 -18.74 -1.65
C VAL A 169 -7.52 -18.61 -0.69
N VAL A 170 -6.44 -17.94 -1.13
CA VAL A 170 -5.21 -17.78 -0.33
C VAL A 170 -5.11 -16.33 0.17
N PRO A 171 -5.08 -16.10 1.49
CA PRO A 171 -4.86 -14.76 2.05
C PRO A 171 -3.59 -14.10 1.50
N GLY A 172 -3.58 -12.78 1.33
CA GLY A 172 -2.44 -12.02 0.83
C GLY A 172 -2.11 -12.17 -0.67
N ALA A 173 -2.64 -13.18 -1.37
CA ALA A 173 -2.30 -13.42 -2.78
C ALA A 173 -2.73 -12.27 -3.71
N MET A 174 -3.91 -11.67 -3.47
CA MET A 174 -4.36 -10.50 -4.22
C MET A 174 -3.55 -9.24 -3.88
N GLN A 175 -3.21 -9.04 -2.61
CA GLN A 175 -2.35 -7.94 -2.15
C GLN A 175 -0.97 -8.01 -2.82
N PHE A 176 -0.42 -9.20 -3.01
CA PHE A 176 0.83 -9.39 -3.76
C PHE A 176 0.69 -8.96 -5.23
N LEU A 177 -0.43 -9.26 -5.89
CA LEU A 177 -0.66 -8.77 -7.25
C LEU A 177 -0.74 -7.24 -7.28
N PHE A 178 -1.45 -6.64 -6.32
CA PHE A 178 -1.55 -5.19 -6.23
C PHE A 178 -0.20 -4.52 -5.94
N SER A 179 0.65 -5.12 -5.11
CA SER A 179 2.00 -4.59 -4.83
C SER A 179 2.92 -4.67 -6.04
N MET A 180 2.72 -5.63 -6.95
CA MET A 180 3.40 -5.65 -8.24
C MET A 180 2.94 -4.53 -9.18
N GLY A 181 1.80 -3.87 -8.91
CA GLY A 181 1.24 -2.81 -9.76
C GLY A 181 -0.01 -3.21 -10.54
N PHE A 182 -0.65 -4.33 -10.19
CA PHE A 182 -1.99 -4.62 -10.69
C PHE A 182 -3.03 -3.72 -10.04
N THR A 183 -4.02 -3.28 -10.83
CA THR A 183 -5.14 -2.46 -10.35
C THR A 183 -6.47 -3.05 -10.83
N VAL A 184 -7.53 -2.93 -10.04
CA VAL A 184 -8.86 -3.47 -10.38
C VAL A 184 -9.51 -2.62 -11.46
N LEU A 185 -10.01 -3.28 -12.50
CA LEU A 185 -10.84 -2.71 -13.56
C LEU A 185 -12.19 -3.43 -13.57
N TYR A 186 -13.26 -2.65 -13.56
CA TYR A 186 -14.62 -3.14 -13.77
C TYR A 186 -14.97 -3.03 -15.25
N SER A 187 -15.41 -4.14 -15.86
CA SER A 187 -15.96 -4.13 -17.22
C SER A 187 -17.46 -4.38 -17.16
N PHE A 188 -18.25 -3.36 -17.48
CA PHE A 188 -19.70 -3.52 -17.68
C PHE A 188 -19.95 -4.27 -18.99
N SER A 189 -20.54 -5.46 -18.90
CA SER A 189 -21.15 -6.10 -20.07
C SER A 189 -22.63 -5.71 -20.10
N ASN A 190 -23.08 -5.10 -21.20
CA ASN A 190 -24.49 -4.79 -21.40
C ASN A 190 -25.26 -6.11 -21.61
N PHE A 191 -26.34 -6.25 -20.84
CA PHE A 191 -27.28 -7.38 -20.75
C PHE A 191 -26.83 -8.55 -19.86
N GLU A 192 -27.53 -8.63 -18.72
CA GLU A 192 -27.59 -9.75 -17.76
C GLU A 192 -26.34 -9.98 -16.90
N ASN A 193 -26.26 -9.20 -15.81
CA ASN A 193 -25.64 -9.52 -14.51
C ASN A 193 -24.48 -10.52 -14.53
N LEU A 194 -23.26 -10.04 -14.83
CA LEU A 194 -21.99 -10.55 -14.32
C LEU A 194 -20.92 -9.47 -14.56
N ASP A 195 -20.51 -8.78 -13.49
CA ASP A 195 -19.37 -7.88 -13.54
C ASP A 195 -18.11 -8.74 -13.76
N LEU A 196 -17.56 -8.70 -14.98
CA LEU A 196 -16.23 -9.28 -15.22
C LEU A 196 -15.22 -8.34 -14.56
N ILE A 197 -14.62 -8.83 -13.47
CA ILE A 197 -13.59 -8.09 -12.75
C ILE A 197 -12.24 -8.49 -13.33
N PHE A 198 -11.55 -7.51 -13.89
CA PHE A 198 -10.19 -7.68 -14.35
C PHE A 198 -9.24 -6.98 -13.39
N ILE A 199 -8.00 -7.43 -13.38
CA ILE A 199 -6.89 -6.62 -12.87
C ILE A 199 -5.89 -6.36 -13.98
N LYS A 200 -5.40 -5.13 -14.06
CA LYS A 200 -4.45 -4.70 -15.09
C LYS A 200 -3.15 -4.20 -14.48
N PHE A 201 -2.04 -4.66 -15.04
CA PHE A 201 -0.70 -4.23 -14.70
C PHE A 201 -0.37 -2.92 -15.44
N ASN A 202 -0.02 -1.88 -14.67
CA ASN A 202 0.30 -0.55 -15.20
C ASN A 202 1.63 -0.49 -15.96
#